data_AF-A0A7Y5A4J1-F1
#
_entry.id   AF-A0A7Y5A4J1-F1
#
_cell.length_a   1.000
_cell.length_b   1.000
_cell.length_c   1.000
_cell.angle_alpha   90.00
_cell.angle_beta   90.00
_cell.angle_gamma   90.00
#
_symmetry.space_group_name_H-M   'P 1'
#
loop_
_entity.id
_entity.type
_entity.pdbx_description
1 polymer ?
#
loop_
_entity_poly.entity_id
_entity_poly.type
_entity_poly.pdbx_seq_one_letter_code
_entity_poly.pdbx_strand_id
1 'polypeptide(L)'
;MDNTLHYRSKSVRFSKYFLLIILFFVILTSCKKGGSEVRVIFVGDILLSRNVKEEFQTKKTFPWDNLKPLFQSSDLVAGNLEGAVGKIEDQLISDVESPVFNIDSTDIPMLEEAGFNIITIENNHSLDLSKKGKVNTIEALKKNNITPIYLENSPQFFTVKGVVISLLSLNIVLSRDSTKNQIPSIEIKQKLRFAKSLSNIVVVSIHWGSELLDWPNKEQRETAKWLIKNGADIIIGGHPHIIQTPELIDGKPVFFSLGNHLFDQKYPRTKEGLIVDIRIQDGKFTCFGIITLTKHNSFYPEISDRIIYKFEPVPYRITPFQINNFTLKPLSITEIDNNRIILQAFKKEKKVWETHPMSIISISSSKLDGKNQYLFTLENHYSSLDSETNQRPYVYSLDNKGLIARWRGSALSWPLIDAQISPDKDNLLCVLHRGDSFIKPDKTIKNTRVAAYEWNGFGFKGLSDSITCELCEKLYKE
;
A
#
# COMPACT_ATOMS: atom_id res chain seq x y z
N MET A 1 35.76 -77.51 -29.15
CA MET A 1 36.84 -76.52 -29.17
C MET A 1 36.23 -75.17 -29.49
N ASP A 2 36.23 -74.34 -28.45
CA ASP A 2 36.27 -72.89 -28.40
C ASP A 2 35.96 -71.99 -29.61
N ASN A 3 35.24 -70.93 -29.24
CA ASN A 3 35.47 -69.50 -29.52
C ASN A 3 34.50 -68.73 -30.44
N THR A 4 33.70 -67.91 -29.75
CA THR A 4 33.48 -66.46 -29.91
C THR A 4 32.61 -65.90 -31.05
N LEU A 5 31.42 -65.40 -30.63
CA LEU A 5 30.88 -64.01 -30.72
C LEU A 5 31.07 -63.27 -32.07
N HIS A 6 30.09 -62.62 -32.72
CA HIS A 6 28.94 -61.87 -32.19
C HIS A 6 27.96 -61.39 -33.30
N TYR A 7 26.69 -61.21 -32.90
CA TYR A 7 25.66 -60.25 -33.35
C TYR A 7 25.07 -60.23 -34.78
N ARG A 8 23.78 -60.60 -34.85
CA ARG A 8 22.67 -59.68 -35.21
C ARG A 8 21.30 -60.33 -34.94
N SER A 9 20.49 -59.72 -34.08
CA SER A 9 19.10 -60.12 -33.82
C SER A 9 18.11 -59.15 -34.44
N LYS A 10 17.13 -59.67 -35.18
CA LYS A 10 15.80 -59.07 -35.37
C LYS A 10 14.76 -60.17 -35.54
N SER A 11 13.54 -59.81 -35.15
CA SER A 11 12.25 -60.50 -35.34
C SER A 11 11.92 -61.58 -34.28
N VAL A 12 10.69 -61.81 -33.81
CA VAL A 12 9.35 -61.20 -33.96
C VAL A 12 8.45 -61.84 -32.86
N ARG A 13 7.46 -61.07 -32.35
CA ARG A 13 6.16 -61.37 -31.67
C ARG A 13 5.91 -62.70 -30.93
N PHE A 14 5.22 -62.61 -29.78
CA PHE A 14 4.02 -63.41 -29.35
C PHE A 14 3.46 -62.73 -28.07
N SER A 15 2.30 -62.07 -28.03
CA SER A 15 0.89 -62.51 -27.94
C SER A 15 0.47 -63.33 -26.69
N LYS A 16 -0.22 -62.60 -25.78
CA LYS A 16 -1.46 -62.92 -25.03
C LYS A 16 -1.51 -64.13 -24.04
N TYR A 17 -1.64 -63.84 -22.74
CA TYR A 17 -2.85 -63.98 -21.89
C TYR A 17 -2.51 -64.19 -20.39
N PHE A 18 -3.45 -63.73 -19.53
CA PHE A 18 -3.64 -64.03 -18.09
C PHE A 18 -2.75 -63.32 -17.04
N LEU A 19 -3.27 -62.31 -16.35
CA LEU A 19 -4.08 -62.45 -15.13
C LEU A 19 -4.39 -61.05 -14.52
N LEU A 20 -5.66 -60.81 -14.19
CA LEU A 20 -6.14 -59.67 -13.41
C LEU A 20 -5.47 -59.64 -12.02
N ILE A 21 -4.88 -58.49 -11.65
CA ILE A 21 -4.78 -58.06 -10.25
C ILE A 21 -5.42 -56.68 -10.16
N ILE A 22 -6.62 -56.66 -9.57
CA ILE A 22 -7.25 -55.46 -9.03
C ILE A 22 -6.44 -55.09 -7.79
N LEU A 23 -5.62 -54.04 -7.87
CA LEU A 23 -5.17 -53.32 -6.68
C LEU A 23 -5.77 -51.92 -6.73
N PHE A 24 -6.81 -51.78 -5.91
CA PHE A 24 -7.43 -50.55 -5.47
C PHE A 24 -6.34 -49.67 -4.82
N PHE A 25 -5.62 -48.86 -5.61
CA PHE A 25 -4.89 -47.72 -5.04
C PHE A 25 -5.86 -46.56 -4.99
N VAL A 26 -6.53 -46.46 -3.84
CA VAL A 26 -7.08 -45.22 -3.32
C VAL A 26 -5.91 -44.24 -3.26
N ILE A 27 -5.72 -43.47 -4.33
CA ILE A 27 -4.96 -42.23 -4.23
C ILE A 27 -5.85 -41.33 -3.39
N LEU A 28 -5.66 -41.39 -2.07
CA LEU A 28 -5.85 -40.26 -1.18
C LEU A 28 -4.94 -39.15 -1.71
N THR A 29 -5.39 -38.46 -2.76
CA THR A 29 -4.98 -37.09 -2.98
C THR A 29 -5.54 -36.35 -1.78
N SER A 30 -4.73 -36.29 -0.73
CA SER A 30 -4.76 -35.16 0.19
C SER A 30 -4.59 -33.94 -0.71
N CYS A 31 -5.73 -33.40 -1.16
CA CYS A 31 -5.86 -32.13 -1.80
C CYS A 31 -5.47 -31.10 -0.73
N LYS A 32 -4.16 -30.95 -0.49
CA LYS A 32 -3.62 -29.71 0.02
C LYS A 32 -4.03 -28.70 -1.04
N LYS A 33 -5.08 -27.94 -0.75
CA LYS A 33 -5.30 -26.63 -1.37
C LYS A 33 -4.07 -25.79 -1.02
N GLY A 34 -2.95 -26.00 -1.71
CA GLY A 34 -1.89 -25.02 -1.75
C GLY A 34 -2.50 -23.81 -2.43
N GLY A 35 -2.61 -22.69 -1.72
CA GLY A 35 -3.09 -21.46 -2.32
C GLY A 35 -2.22 -21.13 -3.53
N SER A 36 -2.84 -20.63 -4.60
CA SER A 36 -2.08 -20.05 -5.71
C SER A 36 -1.24 -18.89 -5.16
N GLU A 37 0.06 -18.91 -5.47
CA GLU A 37 0.99 -17.84 -5.09
C GLU A 37 0.47 -16.50 -5.61
N VAL A 38 0.44 -15.48 -4.74
CA VAL A 38 0.21 -14.09 -5.14
C VAL A 38 1.57 -13.44 -5.37
N ARG A 39 1.73 -12.76 -6.51
CA ARG A 39 2.98 -12.10 -6.87
C ARG A 39 2.77 -10.60 -7.10
N VAL A 40 3.56 -9.78 -6.41
CA VAL A 40 3.53 -8.32 -6.51
C VAL A 40 4.90 -7.81 -6.87
N ILE A 41 4.99 -7.02 -7.94
CA ILE A 41 6.23 -6.40 -8.42
C ILE A 41 6.21 -4.91 -8.08
N PHE A 42 7.32 -4.41 -7.56
CA PHE A 42 7.62 -2.97 -7.48
C PHE A 42 8.89 -2.67 -8.26
N VAL A 43 8.86 -1.60 -9.05
CA VAL A 43 10.04 -1.06 -9.72
C VAL A 43 10.35 0.33 -9.19
N GLY A 44 11.57 0.80 -9.44
CA GLY A 44 12.03 2.13 -9.05
C GLY A 44 11.45 3.27 -9.90
N ASP A 45 12.22 4.36 -9.98
CA ASP A 45 11.75 5.63 -10.54
C ASP A 45 11.59 5.56 -12.08
N ILE A 46 10.45 6.06 -12.57
CA ILE A 46 10.04 6.08 -13.97
C ILE A 46 9.86 7.53 -14.40
N LEU A 47 10.58 7.92 -15.45
CA LEU A 47 10.47 9.20 -16.13
C LEU A 47 10.05 8.97 -17.58
N LEU A 48 8.96 9.60 -18.00
CA LEU A 48 8.46 9.55 -19.39
C LEU A 48 8.72 10.85 -20.17
N SER A 49 9.66 11.66 -19.69
CA SER A 49 10.01 12.97 -20.25
C SER A 49 11.46 13.00 -20.77
N ARG A 50 11.87 14.16 -21.29
CA ARG A 50 13.26 14.47 -21.69
C ARG A 50 13.86 13.40 -22.61
N ASN A 51 15.09 12.96 -22.35
CA ASN A 51 15.79 12.04 -23.25
C ASN A 51 15.18 10.63 -23.26
N VAL A 52 14.39 10.22 -22.25
CA VAL A 52 13.63 8.97 -22.32
C VAL A 52 12.61 9.06 -23.44
N LYS A 53 11.88 10.18 -23.51
CA LYS A 53 10.91 10.47 -24.57
C LYS A 53 11.56 10.49 -25.94
N GLU A 54 12.68 11.18 -26.08
CA GLU A 54 13.44 11.19 -27.32
C GLU A 54 13.85 9.77 -27.75
N GLU A 55 14.27 8.91 -26.81
CA GLU A 55 14.68 7.54 -27.13
C GLU A 55 13.53 6.70 -27.70
N PHE A 56 12.37 6.62 -27.03
CA PHE A 56 11.27 5.79 -27.54
C PHE A 56 10.60 6.38 -28.79
N GLN A 57 10.64 7.70 -29.00
CA GLN A 57 10.15 8.31 -30.23
C GLN A 57 11.07 8.06 -31.43
N THR A 58 12.40 8.14 -31.24
CA THR A 58 13.38 7.99 -32.32
C THR A 58 13.63 6.52 -32.66
N LYS A 59 13.84 5.66 -31.65
CA LYS A 59 14.13 4.24 -31.86
C LYS A 59 12.88 3.43 -32.20
N LYS A 60 11.68 3.92 -31.87
CA LYS A 60 10.40 3.20 -32.01
C LYS A 60 10.42 1.82 -31.33
N THR A 61 11.17 1.72 -30.25
CA THR A 61 11.32 0.53 -29.43
C THR A 61 10.56 0.69 -28.12
N PHE A 62 9.99 -0.40 -27.61
CA PHE A 62 9.23 -0.36 -26.37
C PHE A 62 10.16 -0.56 -25.16
N PRO A 63 10.12 0.30 -24.12
CA PRO A 63 11.10 0.24 -23.03
C PRO A 63 11.09 -1.07 -22.21
N TRP A 64 9.97 -1.79 -22.19
CA TRP A 64 9.77 -2.95 -21.31
C TRP A 64 9.62 -4.29 -22.03
N ASP A 65 10.03 -4.43 -23.29
CA ASP A 65 9.83 -5.69 -24.03
C ASP A 65 10.44 -6.91 -23.31
N ASN A 66 11.62 -6.75 -22.72
CA ASN A 66 12.29 -7.82 -21.96
C ASN A 66 11.69 -8.08 -20.56
N LEU A 67 10.81 -7.18 -20.09
CA LEU A 67 10.18 -7.25 -18.77
C LEU A 67 8.72 -7.69 -18.86
N LYS A 68 8.09 -7.63 -20.03
CA LYS A 68 6.70 -8.08 -20.27
C LYS A 68 6.40 -9.46 -19.67
N PRO A 69 7.24 -10.51 -19.84
CA PRO A 69 6.96 -11.81 -19.22
C PRO A 69 6.90 -11.77 -17.69
N LEU A 70 7.79 -10.99 -17.05
CA LEU A 70 7.80 -10.81 -15.60
C LEU A 70 6.52 -10.12 -15.14
N PHE A 71 6.16 -9.01 -15.78
CA PHE A 71 4.97 -8.22 -15.42
C PHE A 71 3.67 -9.00 -15.66
N GLN A 72 3.54 -9.70 -16.79
CA GLN A 72 2.36 -10.52 -17.11
C GLN A 72 2.19 -11.73 -16.18
N SER A 73 3.28 -12.26 -15.62
CA SER A 73 3.23 -13.35 -14.65
C SER A 73 2.91 -12.91 -13.21
N SER A 74 2.73 -11.60 -13.01
CA SER A 74 2.51 -11.00 -11.69
C SER A 74 1.08 -10.50 -11.56
N ASP A 75 0.52 -10.56 -10.35
CA ASP A 75 -0.85 -10.12 -10.10
C ASP A 75 -0.96 -8.59 -9.97
N LEU A 76 0.06 -7.96 -9.36
CA LEU A 76 0.17 -6.51 -9.24
C LEU A 76 1.55 -6.06 -9.70
N VAL A 77 1.60 -4.96 -10.45
CA VAL A 77 2.85 -4.34 -10.93
C VAL A 77 2.77 -2.85 -10.65
N ALA A 78 3.65 -2.39 -9.79
CA ALA A 78 3.72 -1.04 -9.28
C ALA A 78 5.05 -0.35 -9.65
N GLY A 79 5.01 0.96 -9.85
CA GLY A 79 6.19 1.81 -10.03
C GLY A 79 5.97 3.23 -9.54
N ASN A 80 7.03 4.03 -9.47
CA ASN A 80 6.96 5.45 -9.12
C ASN A 80 7.10 6.31 -10.38
N LEU A 81 6.06 7.07 -10.74
CA LEU A 81 6.12 7.98 -11.89
C LEU A 81 6.52 9.37 -11.43
N GLU A 82 7.68 9.84 -11.88
CA GLU A 82 8.16 11.18 -11.61
C GLU A 82 7.79 12.14 -12.75
N GLY A 83 7.08 13.19 -12.37
CA GLY A 83 6.60 14.23 -13.26
C GLY A 83 5.07 14.34 -13.28
N ALA A 84 4.60 15.26 -14.10
CA ALA A 84 3.18 15.57 -14.22
C ALA A 84 2.73 15.65 -15.67
N VAL A 85 1.50 15.18 -15.93
CA VAL A 85 0.91 15.20 -17.27
C VAL A 85 0.43 16.60 -17.60
N GLY A 86 0.91 17.14 -18.72
CA GLY A 86 0.57 18.48 -19.16
C GLY A 86 1.68 19.12 -19.96
N LYS A 87 1.58 20.44 -20.11
CA LYS A 87 2.54 21.23 -20.87
C LYS A 87 3.39 22.07 -19.94
N ILE A 88 4.58 22.45 -20.41
CA ILE A 88 5.53 23.24 -19.63
C ILE A 88 4.95 24.60 -19.21
N GLU A 89 3.97 25.14 -19.95
CA GLU A 89 3.31 26.39 -19.59
C GLU A 89 2.46 26.29 -18.31
N ASP A 90 2.09 25.07 -17.87
CA ASP A 90 1.39 24.82 -16.61
C ASP A 90 2.36 24.71 -15.41
N GLN A 91 3.66 24.95 -15.61
CA GLN A 91 4.68 24.85 -14.59
C GLN A 91 4.35 25.70 -13.36
N LEU A 92 4.55 25.13 -12.17
CA LEU A 92 4.49 25.88 -10.93
C LEU A 92 5.78 26.70 -10.75
N ILE A 93 5.64 28.03 -10.71
CA ILE A 93 6.76 28.92 -10.39
C ILE A 93 7.16 28.71 -8.92
N SER A 94 8.44 28.49 -8.67
CA SER A 94 8.97 28.16 -7.35
C SER A 94 10.45 28.50 -7.22
N ASP A 95 10.87 28.82 -5.99
CA ASP A 95 12.28 28.99 -5.61
C ASP A 95 12.98 27.65 -5.33
N VAL A 96 12.25 26.53 -5.34
CA VAL A 96 12.82 25.19 -5.23
C VAL A 96 13.54 24.84 -6.53
N GLU A 97 14.87 24.84 -6.49
CA GLU A 97 15.72 24.44 -7.62
C GLU A 97 15.57 22.93 -7.90
N SER A 98 14.85 22.61 -8.97
CA SER A 98 14.63 21.24 -9.42
C SER A 98 14.27 21.27 -10.92
N PRO A 99 14.55 20.22 -11.72
CA PRO A 99 14.06 20.14 -13.08
C PRO A 99 12.53 20.03 -13.15
N VAL A 100 11.95 20.29 -14.32
CA VAL A 100 10.51 20.10 -14.58
C VAL A 100 10.34 18.90 -15.48
N PHE A 101 9.53 17.95 -15.06
CA PHE A 101 9.23 16.72 -15.78
C PHE A 101 7.78 16.76 -16.30
N ASN A 102 7.57 17.44 -17.42
CA ASN A 102 6.29 17.42 -18.12
C ASN A 102 6.16 16.14 -18.96
N ILE A 103 5.02 15.47 -18.83
CA ILE A 103 4.70 14.22 -19.53
C ILE A 103 3.54 14.48 -20.49
N ASP A 104 3.64 13.97 -21.71
CA ASP A 104 2.51 14.01 -22.63
C ASP A 104 1.53 12.88 -22.30
N SER A 105 0.24 13.21 -22.22
CA SER A 105 -0.81 12.23 -21.95
C SER A 105 -0.83 11.07 -22.95
N THR A 106 -0.32 11.27 -24.18
CA THR A 106 -0.20 10.23 -25.21
C THR A 106 0.87 9.19 -24.90
N ASP A 107 1.78 9.46 -23.97
CA ASP A 107 2.82 8.53 -23.55
C ASP A 107 2.32 7.59 -22.43
N ILE A 108 1.33 8.00 -21.61
CA ILE A 108 0.80 7.20 -20.49
C ILE A 108 0.31 5.79 -20.86
N PRO A 109 -0.35 5.54 -22.00
CA PRO A 109 -0.79 4.19 -22.39
C PRO A 109 0.32 3.14 -22.41
N MET A 110 1.58 3.54 -22.59
CA MET A 110 2.72 2.59 -22.60
C MET A 110 2.94 1.93 -21.24
N LEU A 111 2.53 2.56 -20.14
CA LEU A 111 2.60 1.97 -18.81
C LEU A 111 1.62 0.80 -18.69
N GLU A 112 0.39 0.97 -19.19
CA GLU A 112 -0.61 -0.11 -19.22
C GLU A 112 -0.14 -1.24 -20.14
N GLU A 113 0.39 -0.90 -21.33
CA GLU A 113 0.93 -1.89 -22.28
C GLU A 113 2.07 -2.72 -21.66
N ALA A 114 2.91 -2.12 -20.80
CA ALA A 114 3.97 -2.83 -20.10
C ALA A 114 3.39 -3.84 -19.09
N GLY A 115 2.22 -3.54 -18.52
CA GLY A 115 1.55 -4.34 -17.49
C GLY A 115 1.47 -3.67 -16.13
N PHE A 116 1.79 -2.37 -16.02
CA PHE A 116 1.56 -1.62 -14.78
C PHE A 116 0.06 -1.50 -14.51
N ASN A 117 -0.34 -1.77 -13.27
CA ASN A 117 -1.71 -1.55 -12.81
C ASN A 117 -1.78 -0.63 -11.58
N ILE A 118 -0.62 -0.29 -11.01
CA ILE A 118 -0.47 0.66 -9.92
C ILE A 118 0.67 1.62 -10.28
N ILE A 119 0.46 2.92 -10.08
CA ILE A 119 1.54 3.91 -10.17
C ILE A 119 1.45 4.84 -8.97
N THR A 120 2.54 4.95 -8.22
CA THR A 120 2.66 5.95 -7.17
C THR A 120 3.07 7.27 -7.80
N ILE A 121 2.41 8.34 -7.35
CA ILE A 121 2.69 9.71 -7.77
C ILE A 121 2.89 10.62 -6.56
N GLU A 122 3.18 10.09 -5.37
CA GLU A 122 3.56 10.91 -4.20
C GLU A 122 5.07 11.06 -4.18
N ASN A 123 5.59 12.05 -4.91
CA ASN A 123 7.01 12.39 -4.98
C ASN A 123 7.18 13.91 -5.12
N ASN A 124 8.42 14.38 -5.14
CA ASN A 124 8.74 15.81 -5.24
C ASN A 124 8.36 16.43 -6.61
N HIS A 125 8.19 15.60 -7.64
CA HIS A 125 7.88 16.01 -9.01
C HIS A 125 6.39 16.02 -9.37
N SER A 126 5.53 15.61 -8.45
CA SER A 126 4.07 15.49 -8.68
C SER A 126 3.37 16.82 -8.95
N LEU A 127 3.98 17.93 -8.52
CA LEU A 127 3.45 19.29 -8.65
C LEU A 127 4.27 20.15 -9.61
N ASP A 128 5.09 19.52 -10.45
CA ASP A 128 5.88 20.16 -11.50
C ASP A 128 5.04 21.09 -12.37
N LEU A 129 3.86 20.61 -12.76
CA LEU A 129 2.88 21.34 -13.55
C LEU A 129 1.68 21.79 -12.71
N SER A 130 1.95 22.22 -11.47
CA SER A 130 0.95 22.64 -10.47
C SER A 130 -0.06 21.54 -10.08
N LYS A 131 -1.08 21.90 -9.31
CA LYS A 131 -2.19 21.01 -8.97
C LYS A 131 -2.93 20.51 -10.22
N LYS A 132 -2.97 21.33 -11.28
CA LYS A 132 -3.58 20.96 -12.56
C LYS A 132 -2.86 19.75 -13.17
N GLY A 133 -1.52 19.76 -13.17
CA GLY A 133 -0.69 18.64 -13.59
C GLY A 133 -0.95 17.37 -12.79
N LYS A 134 -0.98 17.45 -11.45
CA LYS A 134 -1.31 16.29 -10.58
C LYS A 134 -2.67 15.69 -10.96
N VAL A 135 -3.70 16.53 -11.16
CA VAL A 135 -5.05 16.08 -11.57
C VAL A 135 -5.01 15.41 -12.95
N ASN A 136 -4.38 16.04 -13.94
CA ASN A 136 -4.23 15.45 -15.28
C ASN A 136 -3.51 14.09 -15.24
N THR A 137 -2.47 13.95 -14.41
CA THR A 137 -1.76 12.67 -14.22
C THR A 137 -2.70 11.61 -13.66
N ILE A 138 -3.47 11.94 -12.62
CA ILE A 138 -4.45 11.04 -12.01
C ILE A 138 -5.48 10.57 -13.05
N GLU A 139 -6.03 11.50 -13.84
CA GLU A 139 -7.01 11.19 -14.88
C GLU A 139 -6.42 10.33 -15.99
N ALA A 140 -5.22 10.65 -16.45
CA ALA A 140 -4.54 9.90 -17.51
C ALA A 140 -4.23 8.46 -17.06
N LEU A 141 -3.77 8.26 -15.82
CA LEU A 141 -3.51 6.93 -15.27
C LEU A 141 -4.82 6.12 -15.17
N LYS A 142 -5.89 6.71 -14.60
CA LYS A 142 -7.19 6.04 -14.47
C LYS A 142 -7.79 5.65 -15.82
N LYS A 143 -7.66 6.52 -16.84
CA LYS A 143 -8.13 6.24 -18.20
C LYS A 143 -7.45 5.02 -18.84
N ASN A 144 -6.24 4.69 -18.41
CA ASN A 144 -5.46 3.55 -18.88
C ASN A 144 -5.43 2.41 -17.82
N ASN A 145 -6.51 2.24 -17.05
CA ASN A 145 -6.69 1.17 -16.05
C ASN A 145 -5.59 1.05 -14.99
N ILE A 146 -4.81 2.11 -14.77
CA ILE A 146 -3.79 2.19 -13.74
C ILE A 146 -4.37 2.91 -12.53
N THR A 147 -4.20 2.33 -11.35
CA THR A 147 -4.58 2.97 -10.09
C THR A 147 -3.49 3.95 -9.64
N PRO A 148 -3.70 5.28 -9.70
CA PRO A 148 -2.77 6.22 -9.12
C PRO A 148 -2.84 6.17 -7.59
N ILE A 149 -1.70 6.20 -6.93
CA ILE A 149 -1.63 6.25 -5.46
C ILE A 149 -0.84 7.48 -5.03
N TYR A 150 -1.45 8.23 -4.13
CA TYR A 150 -0.91 9.42 -3.51
C TYR A 150 -1.35 9.50 -2.04
N LEU A 151 -0.84 10.46 -1.26
CA LEU A 151 -1.14 10.51 0.17
C LEU A 151 -2.65 10.57 0.41
N GLU A 152 -3.34 11.47 -0.28
CA GLU A 152 -4.75 11.77 -0.02
C GLU A 152 -5.69 10.58 -0.29
N ASN A 153 -5.41 9.74 -1.30
CA ASN A 153 -6.21 8.54 -1.60
C ASN A 153 -5.69 7.26 -0.95
N SER A 154 -4.64 7.31 -0.13
CA SER A 154 -4.12 6.13 0.55
C SER A 154 -4.74 5.92 1.95
N PRO A 155 -4.84 4.68 2.47
CA PRO A 155 -4.46 3.42 1.81
C PRO A 155 -5.40 3.01 0.68
N GLN A 156 -4.83 2.44 -0.38
CA GLN A 156 -5.57 1.69 -1.40
C GLN A 156 -5.48 0.19 -1.11
N PHE A 157 -6.60 -0.54 -1.20
CA PHE A 157 -6.70 -1.96 -0.89
C PHE A 157 -6.90 -2.80 -2.16
N PHE A 158 -6.04 -3.79 -2.33
CA PHE A 158 -6.06 -4.74 -3.44
C PHE A 158 -6.32 -6.14 -2.91
N THR A 159 -7.40 -6.78 -3.35
CA THR A 159 -7.69 -8.17 -2.98
C THR A 159 -7.29 -9.10 -4.12
N VAL A 160 -6.25 -9.89 -3.92
CA VAL A 160 -5.71 -10.82 -4.92
C VAL A 160 -5.72 -12.23 -4.34
N LYS A 161 -6.42 -13.16 -5.00
CA LYS A 161 -6.53 -14.58 -4.58
C LYS A 161 -6.89 -14.74 -3.08
N GLY A 162 -7.68 -13.81 -2.55
CA GLY A 162 -8.13 -13.78 -1.15
C GLY A 162 -7.19 -13.08 -0.15
N VAL A 163 -6.02 -12.63 -0.59
CA VAL A 163 -5.08 -11.80 0.20
C VAL A 163 -5.37 -10.33 -0.06
N VAL A 164 -5.60 -9.56 1.01
CA VAL A 164 -5.78 -8.11 0.98
C VAL A 164 -4.45 -7.43 1.23
N ILE A 165 -3.96 -6.71 0.23
CA ILE A 165 -2.72 -5.92 0.29
C ILE A 165 -3.12 -4.45 0.29
N SER A 166 -2.64 -3.68 1.26
CA SER A 166 -2.86 -2.23 1.29
C SER A 166 -1.58 -1.48 0.95
N LEU A 167 -1.68 -0.43 0.15
CA LEU A 167 -0.56 0.41 -0.24
C LEU A 167 -0.77 1.87 0.18
N LEU A 168 0.21 2.42 0.90
CA LEU A 168 0.33 3.86 1.16
C LEU A 168 1.48 4.44 0.34
N SER A 169 1.33 5.69 -0.10
CA SER A 169 2.39 6.42 -0.79
C SER A 169 2.69 7.71 -0.05
N LEU A 170 3.98 8.00 0.18
CA LEU A 170 4.47 9.14 0.96
C LEU A 170 5.62 9.85 0.23
N ASN A 171 5.77 11.15 0.46
CA ASN A 171 6.91 11.95 0.03
C ASN A 171 7.42 12.81 1.19
N ILE A 172 8.68 12.65 1.58
CA ILE A 172 9.36 13.50 2.58
C ILE A 172 10.48 14.35 1.97
N VAL A 173 10.56 14.41 0.64
CA VAL A 173 11.41 15.33 -0.11
C VAL A 173 10.61 16.59 -0.43
N LEU A 174 11.26 17.75 -0.40
CA LEU A 174 10.59 19.02 -0.68
C LEU A 174 10.08 19.06 -2.13
N SER A 175 8.75 19.15 -2.29
CA SER A 175 8.10 19.32 -3.58
C SER A 175 8.25 20.75 -4.08
N ARG A 176 7.94 20.97 -5.37
CA ARG A 176 7.99 22.29 -5.99
C ARG A 176 7.09 23.34 -5.32
N ASP A 177 5.99 22.95 -4.67
CA ASP A 177 5.16 23.87 -3.87
C ASP A 177 5.70 24.13 -2.45
N SER A 178 6.95 23.74 -2.18
CA SER A 178 7.61 23.83 -0.87
C SER A 178 6.93 23.01 0.23
N THR A 179 6.18 21.97 -0.14
CA THR A 179 5.57 21.06 0.82
C THR A 179 6.24 19.69 0.82
N LYS A 180 6.11 18.98 1.94
CA LYS A 180 6.46 17.57 2.09
C LYS A 180 5.63 16.97 3.20
N ASN A 181 5.44 15.65 3.19
CA ASN A 181 4.82 14.97 4.32
C ASN A 181 5.73 15.09 5.55
N GLN A 182 5.13 15.19 6.73
CA GLN A 182 5.84 15.23 8.00
C GLN A 182 5.75 13.86 8.66
N ILE A 183 6.87 13.38 9.21
CA ILE A 183 6.93 12.14 9.98
C ILE A 183 7.74 12.44 11.25
N PRO A 184 7.22 12.16 12.46
CA PRO A 184 5.92 11.56 12.77
C PRO A 184 4.70 12.41 12.34
N SER A 185 3.56 11.77 12.11
CA SER A 185 2.29 12.43 11.76
C SER A 185 1.08 11.64 12.24
N ILE A 186 0.11 12.34 12.82
CA ILE A 186 -1.16 11.74 13.27
C ILE A 186 -1.94 11.19 12.08
N GLU A 187 -2.00 11.91 10.96
CA GLU A 187 -2.71 11.47 9.75
C GLU A 187 -2.11 10.16 9.20
N ILE A 188 -0.78 10.10 9.07
CA ILE A 188 -0.10 8.90 8.56
C ILE A 188 -0.29 7.74 9.54
N LYS A 189 -0.22 8.01 10.85
CA LYS A 189 -0.50 7.01 11.89
C LYS A 189 -1.93 6.47 11.79
N GLN A 190 -2.92 7.33 11.54
CA GLN A 190 -4.31 6.94 11.30
C GLN A 190 -4.42 6.04 10.06
N LYS A 191 -3.83 6.46 8.93
CA LYS A 191 -3.84 5.69 7.68
C LYS A 191 -3.17 4.31 7.84
N LEU A 192 -2.04 4.21 8.54
CA LEU A 192 -1.37 2.95 8.83
C LEU A 192 -2.19 2.05 9.75
N ARG A 193 -2.79 2.59 10.81
CA ARG A 193 -3.68 1.85 11.72
C ARG A 193 -4.89 1.30 10.95
N PHE A 194 -5.48 2.12 10.08
CA PHE A 194 -6.61 1.71 9.24
C PHE A 194 -6.23 0.62 8.24
N ALA A 195 -5.10 0.78 7.54
CA ALA A 195 -4.56 -0.22 6.63
C ALA A 195 -4.34 -1.55 7.35
N LYS A 196 -3.65 -1.53 8.49
CA LYS A 196 -3.36 -2.70 9.33
C LYS A 196 -4.62 -3.44 9.79
N SER A 197 -5.71 -2.72 10.10
CA SER A 197 -6.97 -3.34 10.53
C SER A 197 -7.65 -4.16 9.44
N LEU A 198 -7.49 -3.78 8.17
CA LEU A 198 -8.26 -4.37 7.06
C LEU A 198 -7.41 -5.13 6.03
N SER A 199 -6.09 -5.11 6.14
CA SER A 199 -5.18 -5.79 5.22
C SER A 199 -4.34 -6.89 5.88
N ASN A 200 -4.04 -7.90 5.08
CA ASN A 200 -3.10 -8.95 5.44
C ASN A 200 -1.65 -8.41 5.46
N ILE A 201 -1.32 -7.52 4.53
CA ILE A 201 0.00 -6.92 4.33
C ILE A 201 -0.15 -5.41 4.07
N VAL A 202 0.62 -4.58 4.77
CA VAL A 202 0.73 -3.14 4.54
C VAL A 202 2.06 -2.83 3.88
N VAL A 203 2.01 -2.32 2.65
CA VAL A 203 3.16 -1.81 1.91
C VAL A 203 3.15 -0.28 1.98
N VAL A 204 4.30 0.32 2.25
CA VAL A 204 4.51 1.77 2.16
C VAL A 204 5.52 2.04 1.05
N SER A 205 5.09 2.77 0.02
CA SER A 205 5.98 3.42 -0.95
C SER A 205 6.36 4.80 -0.42
N ILE A 206 7.64 5.15 -0.40
CA ILE A 206 8.11 6.41 0.15
C ILE A 206 9.23 7.04 -0.70
N HIS A 207 9.05 8.30 -1.06
CA HIS A 207 10.05 9.12 -1.74
C HIS A 207 10.84 9.90 -0.68
N TRP A 208 12.15 9.63 -0.54
CA TRP A 208 12.96 10.11 0.60
C TRP A 208 14.49 10.04 0.42
N GLY A 209 15.25 10.54 1.38
CA GLY A 209 16.70 10.45 1.36
C GLY A 209 17.33 11.57 0.56
N SER A 210 18.52 11.34 0.03
CA SER A 210 19.27 12.34 -0.72
C SER A 210 19.75 11.75 -2.04
N GLU A 211 19.65 12.53 -3.11
CA GLU A 211 20.10 12.12 -4.44
C GLU A 211 21.56 11.64 -4.42
N LEU A 212 21.80 10.56 -5.15
CA LEU A 212 23.10 9.97 -5.42
C LEU A 212 23.86 9.42 -4.19
N LEU A 213 23.25 9.39 -3.01
CA LEU A 213 23.80 8.67 -1.85
C LEU A 213 23.38 7.20 -1.89
N ASP A 214 24.36 6.29 -1.84
CA ASP A 214 24.14 4.84 -1.92
C ASP A 214 23.99 4.13 -0.57
N TRP A 215 24.02 4.89 0.52
CA TRP A 215 23.64 4.41 1.85
C TRP A 215 22.46 5.22 2.38
N PRO A 216 21.52 4.58 3.10
CA PRO A 216 20.42 5.30 3.70
C PRO A 216 20.93 6.18 4.84
N ASN A 217 20.38 7.38 4.95
CA ASN A 217 20.71 8.33 6.00
C ASN A 217 19.99 8.00 7.32
N LYS A 218 20.27 8.77 8.37
CA LYS A 218 19.67 8.57 9.71
C LYS A 218 18.15 8.76 9.69
N GLU A 219 17.66 9.80 9.02
CA GLU A 219 16.23 10.14 8.91
C GLU A 219 15.43 9.03 8.22
N GLN A 220 15.98 8.40 7.17
CA GLN A 220 15.35 7.26 6.50
C GLN A 220 15.15 6.09 7.47
N ARG A 221 16.18 5.74 8.27
CA ARG A 221 16.07 4.64 9.25
C ARG A 221 15.10 4.94 10.39
N GLU A 222 15.11 6.17 10.90
CA GLU A 222 14.18 6.61 11.96
C GLU A 222 12.73 6.62 11.46
N THR A 223 12.51 7.14 10.25
CA THR A 223 11.23 7.10 9.55
C THR A 223 10.77 5.66 9.33
N ALA A 224 11.66 4.77 8.86
CA ALA A 224 11.32 3.36 8.65
C ALA A 224 10.84 2.67 9.93
N LYS A 225 11.58 2.85 11.04
CA LYS A 225 11.19 2.33 12.36
C LYS A 225 9.83 2.87 12.79
N TRP A 226 9.57 4.16 12.60
CA TRP A 226 8.29 4.76 12.96
C TRP A 226 7.14 4.19 12.12
N LEU A 227 7.32 4.03 10.80
CA LEU A 227 6.31 3.43 9.92
C LEU A 227 6.00 1.98 10.28
N ILE A 228 7.03 1.17 10.56
CA ILE A 228 6.90 -0.24 10.99
C ILE A 228 6.16 -0.33 12.33
N LYS A 229 6.58 0.46 13.33
CA LYS A 229 5.93 0.54 14.65
C LYS A 229 4.43 0.84 14.51
N ASN A 230 4.03 1.66 13.54
CA ASN A 230 2.65 2.07 13.33
C ASN A 230 1.85 1.18 12.35
N GLY A 231 2.48 0.19 11.71
CA GLY A 231 1.75 -0.87 11.00
C GLY A 231 2.27 -1.28 9.63
N ALA A 232 3.36 -0.69 9.12
CA ALA A 232 3.97 -1.13 7.86
C ALA A 232 4.61 -2.52 7.99
N ASP A 233 4.42 -3.37 6.98
CA ASP A 233 5.10 -4.67 6.87
C ASP A 233 6.26 -4.65 5.88
N ILE A 234 6.17 -3.83 4.85
CA ILE A 234 7.17 -3.69 3.79
C ILE A 234 7.30 -2.20 3.46
N ILE A 235 8.52 -1.70 3.37
CA ILE A 235 8.80 -0.33 2.93
C ILE A 235 9.60 -0.39 1.62
N ILE A 236 9.13 0.34 0.62
CA ILE A 236 9.73 0.47 -0.71
C ILE A 236 10.07 1.95 -0.92
N GLY A 237 11.36 2.26 -1.04
CA GLY A 237 11.87 3.61 -1.20
C GLY A 237 12.33 3.94 -2.62
N GLY A 238 12.25 5.21 -2.99
CA GLY A 238 12.83 5.81 -4.20
C GLY A 238 13.37 7.21 -3.88
N HIS A 239 13.78 7.98 -4.91
CA HIS A 239 14.41 9.32 -4.86
C HIS A 239 15.94 9.36 -4.99
N PRO A 240 16.76 8.56 -4.27
CA PRO A 240 18.22 8.67 -4.41
C PRO A 240 18.73 8.37 -5.83
N HIS A 241 17.89 7.81 -6.71
CA HIS A 241 18.18 7.37 -8.08
C HIS A 241 19.30 6.31 -8.20
N ILE A 242 19.79 5.82 -7.07
CA ILE A 242 20.76 4.73 -6.95
C ILE A 242 20.19 3.72 -5.96
N ILE A 243 20.46 2.42 -6.18
CA ILE A 243 20.08 1.37 -5.25
C ILE A 243 20.75 1.61 -3.89
N GLN A 244 19.94 1.63 -2.82
CA GLN A 244 20.44 1.58 -1.45
C GLN A 244 20.21 0.18 -0.88
N THR A 245 21.21 -0.34 -0.15
CA THR A 245 21.17 -1.71 0.39
C THR A 245 19.92 -1.92 1.25
N PRO A 246 19.08 -2.92 0.94
CA PRO A 246 17.92 -3.26 1.76
C PRO A 246 18.30 -3.81 3.14
N GLU A 247 17.50 -3.52 4.16
CA GLU A 247 17.73 -3.96 5.53
C GLU A 247 16.47 -4.64 6.12
N LEU A 248 16.62 -5.45 7.17
CA LEU A 248 15.53 -5.83 8.06
C LEU A 248 15.50 -4.90 9.27
N ILE A 249 14.40 -4.16 9.44
CA ILE A 249 14.16 -3.32 10.61
C ILE A 249 13.00 -3.94 11.37
N ASP A 250 13.22 -4.33 12.63
CA ASP A 250 12.25 -5.02 13.47
C ASP A 250 11.60 -6.25 12.78
N GLY A 251 12.40 -6.98 12.00
CA GLY A 251 11.98 -8.15 11.24
C GLY A 251 11.15 -7.84 9.97
N LYS A 252 11.05 -6.57 9.57
CA LYS A 252 10.34 -6.13 8.36
C LYS A 252 11.33 -5.67 7.27
N PRO A 253 11.15 -6.07 6.01
CA PRO A 253 12.02 -5.65 4.92
C PRO A 253 11.82 -4.17 4.57
N VAL A 254 12.94 -3.47 4.46
CA VAL A 254 13.02 -2.06 4.06
C VAL A 254 13.97 -1.97 2.87
N PHE A 255 13.41 -1.68 1.70
CA PHE A 255 14.17 -1.36 0.50
C PHE A 255 14.32 0.16 0.46
N PHE A 256 15.47 0.70 0.85
CA PHE A 256 15.63 2.14 1.03
C PHE A 256 15.60 2.93 -0.27
N SER A 257 16.09 2.37 -1.36
CA SER A 257 15.99 2.96 -2.69
C SER A 257 16.10 1.87 -3.72
N LEU A 258 15.14 1.83 -4.64
CA LEU A 258 15.17 0.95 -5.80
C LEU A 258 16.04 1.48 -6.94
N GLY A 259 16.45 2.75 -6.87
CA GLY A 259 17.12 3.43 -7.98
C GLY A 259 16.20 3.65 -9.18
N ASN A 260 16.80 3.95 -10.32
CA ASN A 260 16.06 4.21 -11.55
C ASN A 260 15.57 2.92 -12.20
N HIS A 261 14.30 2.87 -12.60
CA HIS A 261 13.79 1.84 -13.49
C HIS A 261 13.83 2.29 -14.95
N LEU A 262 13.36 3.50 -15.24
CA LEU A 262 13.42 4.12 -16.56
C LEU A 262 13.68 5.61 -16.38
N PHE A 263 14.93 6.06 -16.57
CA PHE A 263 15.31 7.45 -16.27
C PHE A 263 16.50 7.89 -17.13
N ASP A 264 16.60 9.19 -17.42
CA ASP A 264 17.61 9.72 -18.36
C ASP A 264 18.98 10.07 -17.76
N GLN A 265 19.20 9.75 -16.48
CA GLN A 265 20.47 10.00 -15.81
C GLN A 265 21.60 9.12 -16.38
N LYS A 266 22.80 9.71 -16.46
CA LYS A 266 23.96 9.11 -17.14
C LYS A 266 25.06 8.66 -16.19
N TYR A 267 24.91 8.88 -14.89
CA TYR A 267 25.92 8.47 -13.91
C TYR A 267 25.97 6.93 -13.84
N PRO A 268 27.16 6.31 -13.70
CA PRO A 268 27.27 4.85 -13.74
C PRO A 268 26.34 4.12 -12.75
N ARG A 269 26.21 4.65 -11.54
CA ARG A 269 25.37 4.03 -10.49
C ARG A 269 23.86 4.24 -10.69
N THR A 270 23.47 5.25 -11.47
CA THR A 270 22.05 5.51 -11.82
C THR A 270 21.59 4.64 -12.99
N LYS A 271 22.48 3.80 -13.53
CA LYS A 271 22.20 2.76 -14.54
C LYS A 271 21.90 1.40 -13.92
N GLU A 272 21.95 1.30 -12.59
CA GLU A 272 21.51 0.13 -11.84
C GLU A 272 20.16 0.45 -11.19
N GLY A 273 19.21 -0.47 -11.35
CA GLY A 273 17.91 -0.43 -10.68
C GLY A 273 17.63 -1.74 -9.98
N LEU A 274 16.63 -1.74 -9.11
CA LEU A 274 16.19 -2.91 -8.36
C LEU A 274 14.68 -3.11 -8.55
N ILE A 275 14.30 -4.29 -9.00
CA ILE A 275 12.92 -4.75 -8.98
C ILE A 275 12.70 -5.56 -7.70
N VAL A 276 11.67 -5.21 -6.93
CA VAL A 276 11.23 -6.00 -5.78
C VAL A 276 10.14 -6.96 -6.21
N ASP A 277 10.39 -8.25 -6.02
CA ASP A 277 9.44 -9.35 -6.27
C ASP A 277 8.94 -9.88 -4.92
N ILE A 278 7.69 -9.56 -4.57
CA ILE A 278 7.03 -9.98 -3.35
C ILE A 278 6.15 -11.19 -3.69
N ARG A 279 6.48 -12.34 -3.10
CA ARG A 279 5.74 -13.59 -3.27
C ARG A 279 5.03 -13.96 -1.99
N ILE A 280 3.72 -14.17 -2.06
CA ILE A 280 2.87 -14.42 -0.91
C ILE A 280 2.21 -15.79 -1.08
N GLN A 281 2.48 -16.69 -0.15
CA GLN A 281 1.97 -18.05 -0.16
C GLN A 281 1.98 -18.62 1.26
N ASP A 282 1.02 -19.51 1.56
CA ASP A 282 0.98 -20.31 2.80
C ASP A 282 1.14 -19.47 4.09
N GLY A 283 0.49 -18.30 4.14
CA GLY A 283 0.51 -17.44 5.32
C GLY A 283 1.78 -16.63 5.51
N LYS A 284 2.70 -16.64 4.53
CA LYS A 284 3.96 -15.91 4.55
C LYS A 284 4.15 -15.10 3.28
N PHE A 285 4.99 -14.07 3.35
CA PHE A 285 5.52 -13.39 2.18
C PHE A 285 7.05 -13.43 2.18
N THR A 286 7.63 -13.44 0.99
CA THR A 286 9.07 -13.39 0.74
C THR A 286 9.35 -12.28 -0.25
N CYS A 287 10.34 -11.44 0.02
CA CYS A 287 10.75 -10.37 -0.89
C CYS A 287 12.10 -10.70 -1.52
N PHE A 288 12.19 -10.55 -2.83
CA PHE A 288 13.41 -10.70 -3.61
C PHE A 288 13.78 -9.37 -4.28
N GLY A 289 15.07 -9.07 -4.40
CA GLY A 289 15.60 -7.96 -5.17
C GLY A 289 16.31 -8.46 -6.42
N ILE A 290 15.79 -8.08 -7.59
CA ILE A 290 16.31 -8.43 -8.91
C ILE A 290 16.97 -7.19 -9.52
N ILE A 291 18.25 -7.25 -9.86
CA ILE A 291 18.93 -6.10 -10.47
C ILE A 291 18.42 -5.91 -11.90
N THR A 292 18.20 -4.65 -12.28
CA THR A 292 18.15 -4.21 -13.67
C THR A 292 19.38 -3.38 -14.01
N LEU A 293 19.88 -3.55 -15.23
CA LEU A 293 20.97 -2.74 -15.77
C LEU A 293 20.49 -2.00 -17.00
N THR A 294 20.91 -0.75 -17.12
CA THR A 294 20.65 0.09 -18.28
C THR A 294 21.95 0.28 -19.05
N LYS A 295 21.94 0.00 -20.35
CA LYS A 295 23.12 0.18 -21.21
C LYS A 295 23.51 1.65 -21.30
N HIS A 296 24.80 1.92 -21.52
CA HIS A 296 25.34 3.29 -21.58
C HIS A 296 24.62 4.19 -22.61
N ASN A 297 24.18 3.63 -23.74
CA ASN A 297 23.50 4.33 -24.85
C ASN A 297 21.98 4.13 -24.88
N SER A 298 21.39 3.77 -23.74
CA SER A 298 19.96 3.59 -23.57
C SER A 298 19.53 4.04 -22.17
N PHE A 299 18.23 4.19 -21.98
CA PHE A 299 17.56 4.38 -20.70
C PHE A 299 16.71 3.17 -20.32
N TYR A 300 16.60 2.16 -21.19
CA TYR A 300 15.72 1.02 -20.94
C TYR A 300 16.32 0.05 -19.94
N PRO A 301 15.52 -0.45 -18.98
CA PRO A 301 15.95 -1.47 -18.04
C PRO A 301 16.04 -2.85 -18.69
N GLU A 302 17.14 -3.54 -18.46
CA GLU A 302 17.31 -4.96 -18.79
C GLU A 302 17.49 -5.77 -17.51
N ILE A 303 16.75 -6.89 -17.36
CA ILE A 303 16.92 -7.79 -16.21
C ILE A 303 18.35 -8.34 -16.25
N SER A 304 19.03 -8.26 -15.11
CA SER A 304 20.25 -9.02 -14.87
C SER A 304 19.89 -10.37 -14.26
N ASP A 305 20.60 -11.45 -14.61
CA ASP A 305 20.40 -12.79 -14.02
C ASP A 305 20.71 -12.86 -12.51
N ARG A 306 21.02 -11.72 -11.88
CA ARG A 306 21.43 -11.61 -10.48
C ARG A 306 20.25 -11.23 -9.59
N ILE A 307 19.74 -12.22 -8.85
CA ILE A 307 18.98 -11.98 -7.62
C ILE A 307 20.00 -11.72 -6.51
N ILE A 308 20.00 -10.51 -5.95
CA ILE A 308 21.01 -10.11 -4.95
C ILE A 308 20.46 -10.02 -3.53
N TYR A 309 19.14 -9.84 -3.39
CA TYR A 309 18.50 -9.78 -2.08
C TYR A 309 17.40 -10.82 -2.01
N LYS A 310 17.44 -11.64 -0.96
CA LYS A 310 16.38 -12.57 -0.61
C LYS A 310 16.21 -12.50 0.90
N PHE A 311 15.09 -11.98 1.34
CA PHE A 311 14.74 -12.03 2.75
C PHE A 311 14.14 -13.38 3.10
N GLU A 312 14.28 -13.80 4.36
CA GLU A 312 13.59 -14.99 4.86
C GLU A 312 12.06 -14.78 4.85
N PRO A 313 11.26 -15.84 4.65
CA PRO A 313 9.81 -15.73 4.64
C PRO A 313 9.25 -15.17 5.95
N VAL A 314 8.47 -14.09 5.88
CA VAL A 314 7.85 -13.41 7.03
C VAL A 314 6.36 -13.78 7.11
N PRO A 315 5.82 -14.20 8.27
CA PRO A 315 4.39 -14.44 8.42
C PRO A 315 3.60 -13.13 8.29
N TYR A 316 2.45 -13.16 7.59
CA TYR A 316 1.53 -12.02 7.50
C TYR A 316 0.28 -12.21 8.37
N ARG A 317 -0.51 -11.15 8.54
CA ARG A 317 -1.76 -11.21 9.30
C ARG A 317 -2.81 -11.99 8.52
N ILE A 318 -3.22 -13.16 8.98
CA ILE A 318 -4.24 -13.98 8.28
C ILE A 318 -5.63 -13.75 8.85
N THR A 319 -5.73 -13.22 10.08
CA THR A 319 -7.00 -13.06 10.79
C THR A 319 -7.92 -12.10 10.04
N PRO A 320 -9.07 -12.56 9.53
CA PRO A 320 -10.05 -11.69 8.90
C PRO A 320 -10.59 -10.68 9.92
N PHE A 321 -10.91 -9.46 9.47
CA PHE A 321 -11.57 -8.48 10.33
C PHE A 321 -13.01 -8.91 10.58
N GLN A 322 -13.27 -9.46 11.76
CA GLN A 322 -14.56 -10.04 12.13
C GLN A 322 -15.30 -9.24 13.18
N ILE A 323 -16.61 -9.13 12.98
CA ILE A 323 -17.55 -8.59 13.96
C ILE A 323 -18.67 -9.61 14.13
N ASN A 324 -18.68 -10.29 15.26
CA ASN A 324 -19.58 -11.41 15.55
C ASN A 324 -19.48 -12.49 14.45
N ASN A 325 -20.53 -12.71 13.66
CA ASN A 325 -20.54 -13.70 12.57
C ASN A 325 -20.32 -13.10 11.17
N PHE A 326 -19.94 -11.82 11.08
CA PHE A 326 -19.63 -11.14 9.82
C PHE A 326 -18.12 -10.99 9.66
N THR A 327 -17.61 -11.29 8.46
CA THR A 327 -16.26 -10.88 8.04
C THR A 327 -16.39 -9.64 7.18
N LEU A 328 -15.71 -8.55 7.54
CA LEU A 328 -15.68 -7.34 6.74
C LEU A 328 -14.43 -7.30 5.88
N LYS A 329 -14.58 -6.92 4.61
CA LYS A 329 -13.47 -6.70 3.68
C LYS A 329 -13.59 -5.30 3.06
N PRO A 330 -12.47 -4.57 2.89
CA PRO A 330 -12.49 -3.27 2.23
C PRO A 330 -12.61 -3.43 0.71
N LEU A 331 -13.28 -2.47 0.08
CA LEU A 331 -13.20 -2.21 -1.34
C LEU A 331 -12.90 -0.72 -1.54
N SER A 332 -11.72 -0.41 -2.09
CA SER A 332 -11.35 0.96 -2.44
C SER A 332 -12.14 1.43 -3.66
N ILE A 333 -12.62 2.67 -3.63
CA ILE A 333 -13.15 3.33 -4.83
C ILE A 333 -12.06 4.17 -5.48
N THR A 334 -11.99 4.13 -6.81
CA THR A 334 -10.98 4.81 -7.61
C THR A 334 -11.46 6.17 -8.14
N GLU A 335 -12.58 6.72 -7.66
CA GLU A 335 -13.08 8.02 -8.10
C GLU A 335 -12.18 9.18 -7.61
N ILE A 336 -12.27 10.33 -8.29
CA ILE A 336 -11.54 11.54 -7.93
C ILE A 336 -12.30 12.16 -6.75
N ASP A 337 -11.60 12.38 -5.65
CA ASP A 337 -12.06 12.90 -4.37
C ASP A 337 -12.72 11.91 -3.38
N ASN A 338 -12.04 11.82 -2.23
CA ASN A 338 -12.54 11.49 -0.87
C ASN A 338 -12.14 10.17 -0.22
N ASN A 339 -11.08 9.48 -0.65
CA ASN A 339 -10.53 8.27 0.02
C ASN A 339 -11.62 7.38 0.63
N ARG A 340 -12.71 7.18 -0.12
CA ARG A 340 -13.86 6.47 0.41
C ARG A 340 -13.62 4.99 0.24
N ILE A 341 -14.17 4.23 1.16
CA ILE A 341 -14.15 2.78 1.07
C ILE A 341 -15.57 2.25 1.20
N ILE A 342 -15.82 1.15 0.51
CA ILE A 342 -17.01 0.33 0.72
C ILE A 342 -16.61 -0.81 1.66
N LEU A 343 -17.34 -0.98 2.76
CA LEU A 343 -17.21 -2.16 3.60
C LEU A 343 -18.15 -3.25 3.09
N GLN A 344 -17.58 -4.37 2.67
CA GLN A 344 -18.34 -5.54 2.24
C GLN A 344 -18.41 -6.56 3.37
N ALA A 345 -19.61 -7.01 3.70
CA ALA A 345 -19.82 -8.00 4.77
C ALA A 345 -20.14 -9.38 4.21
N PHE A 346 -19.45 -10.38 4.76
CA PHE A 346 -19.55 -11.77 4.35
C PHE A 346 -20.00 -12.67 5.50
N LYS A 347 -20.82 -13.67 5.19
CA LYS A 347 -21.13 -14.81 6.06
C LYS A 347 -20.80 -16.09 5.32
N LYS A 348 -19.94 -16.93 5.91
CA LYS A 348 -19.51 -18.21 5.29
C LYS A 348 -19.08 -17.99 3.82
N GLU A 349 -18.23 -16.97 3.59
CA GLU A 349 -17.75 -16.53 2.26
C GLU A 349 -18.80 -15.97 1.28
N LYS A 350 -20.09 -15.89 1.62
CA LYS A 350 -21.10 -15.24 0.80
C LYS A 350 -21.25 -13.77 1.20
N LYS A 351 -21.12 -12.84 0.24
CA LYS A 351 -21.44 -11.42 0.45
C LYS A 351 -22.92 -11.28 0.82
N VAL A 352 -23.21 -10.60 1.93
CA VAL A 352 -24.57 -10.39 2.44
C VAL A 352 -25.05 -8.98 2.14
N TRP A 353 -24.19 -7.99 2.38
CA TRP A 353 -24.44 -6.57 2.10
C TRP A 353 -23.11 -5.84 1.94
N GLU A 354 -23.20 -4.61 1.45
CA GLU A 354 -22.09 -3.66 1.44
C GLU A 354 -22.62 -2.27 1.79
N THR A 355 -21.75 -1.41 2.31
CA THR A 355 -22.10 -0.03 2.63
C THR A 355 -22.14 0.83 1.37
N HIS A 356 -22.73 2.02 1.47
CA HIS A 356 -22.35 3.10 0.54
C HIS A 356 -20.85 3.44 0.73
N PRO A 357 -20.22 4.18 -0.19
CA PRO A 357 -18.87 4.70 0.05
C PRO A 357 -18.82 5.55 1.33
N MET A 358 -17.90 5.21 2.24
CA MET A 358 -17.73 5.86 3.55
C MET A 358 -16.34 6.50 3.64
N SER A 359 -16.25 7.68 4.26
CA SER A 359 -14.99 8.39 4.51
C SER A 359 -14.33 7.92 5.82
N ILE A 360 -14.00 6.63 5.91
CA ILE A 360 -13.44 6.01 7.12
C ILE A 360 -11.96 6.37 7.25
N ILE A 361 -11.59 6.91 8.41
CA ILE A 361 -10.23 7.26 8.81
C ILE A 361 -9.57 6.11 9.57
N SER A 362 -10.32 5.45 10.46
CA SER A 362 -9.85 4.27 11.16
C SER A 362 -11.00 3.36 11.60
N ILE A 363 -10.68 2.09 11.84
CA ILE A 363 -11.65 1.05 12.18
C ILE A 363 -11.08 0.10 13.21
N SER A 364 -11.91 -0.32 14.16
CA SER A 364 -11.57 -1.31 15.18
C SER A 364 -12.82 -2.06 15.63
N SER A 365 -12.62 -3.22 16.26
CA SER A 365 -13.68 -3.94 16.96
C SER A 365 -13.52 -3.75 18.46
N SER A 366 -14.63 -3.69 19.19
CA SER A 366 -14.62 -3.60 20.66
C SER A 366 -15.81 -4.32 21.26
N LYS A 367 -15.62 -4.93 22.44
CA LYS A 367 -16.69 -5.49 23.27
C LYS A 367 -17.11 -4.49 24.35
N LEU A 368 -17.74 -3.39 23.92
CA LEU A 368 -18.16 -2.30 24.80
C LEU A 368 -19.04 -2.72 25.99
N ASP A 369 -19.85 -3.77 25.82
CA ASP A 369 -20.74 -4.34 26.86
C ASP A 369 -20.19 -5.65 27.47
N GLY A 370 -18.94 -6.00 27.16
CA GLY A 370 -18.29 -7.25 27.57
C GLY A 370 -18.79 -8.52 26.87
N LYS A 371 -19.82 -8.44 26.02
CA LYS A 371 -20.47 -9.60 25.39
C LYS A 371 -20.40 -9.55 23.87
N ASN A 372 -20.99 -8.51 23.27
CA ASN A 372 -21.15 -8.39 21.82
C ASN A 372 -19.99 -7.58 21.22
N GLN A 373 -19.53 -7.97 20.04
CA GLN A 373 -18.60 -7.13 19.29
C GLN A 373 -19.37 -6.04 18.56
N TYR A 374 -18.91 -4.81 18.73
CA TYR A 374 -19.33 -3.63 17.99
C TYR A 374 -18.21 -3.20 17.05
N LEU A 375 -18.62 -2.58 15.95
CA LEU A 375 -17.71 -1.92 15.04
C LEU A 375 -17.54 -0.47 15.48
N PHE A 376 -16.32 -0.07 15.78
CA PHE A 376 -15.95 1.32 16.00
C PHE A 376 -15.29 1.86 14.74
N THR A 377 -15.75 3.00 14.25
CA THR A 377 -15.12 3.74 13.16
C THR A 377 -14.85 5.17 13.58
N LEU A 378 -13.82 5.76 12.99
CA LEU A 378 -13.62 7.20 12.95
C LEU A 378 -13.83 7.64 11.51
N GLU A 379 -14.71 8.61 11.29
CA GLU A 379 -15.15 8.98 9.94
C GLU A 379 -15.14 10.49 9.74
N ASN A 380 -14.81 10.94 8.54
CA ASN A 380 -15.07 12.33 8.13
C ASN A 380 -16.55 12.46 7.74
N HIS A 381 -17.29 13.23 8.51
CA HIS A 381 -18.71 13.48 8.27
C HIS A 381 -19.01 14.97 8.36
N TYR A 382 -20.01 15.49 7.67
CA TYR A 382 -20.49 16.87 7.86
C TYR A 382 -21.48 16.94 9.03
N SER A 383 -21.42 17.96 9.89
CA SER A 383 -22.48 18.20 10.88
C SER A 383 -23.09 19.57 10.70
N SER A 384 -24.41 19.63 10.78
CA SER A 384 -25.14 20.91 10.83
C SER A 384 -24.99 21.62 12.17
N LEU A 385 -24.52 20.95 13.23
CA LEU A 385 -24.33 21.55 14.55
C LEU A 385 -23.18 22.54 14.58
N ASP A 386 -22.07 22.20 13.92
CA ASP A 386 -20.85 23.03 13.82
C ASP A 386 -20.62 23.54 12.38
N SER A 387 -21.45 23.14 11.42
CA SER A 387 -21.33 23.47 9.99
C SER A 387 -19.98 23.05 9.38
N GLU A 388 -19.35 21.97 9.90
CA GLU A 388 -18.05 21.50 9.43
C GLU A 388 -18.01 20.01 9.11
N THR A 389 -17.23 19.66 8.08
CA THR A 389 -16.76 18.29 7.86
C THR A 389 -15.57 18.02 8.76
N ASN A 390 -15.72 17.14 9.74
CA ASN A 390 -14.74 16.83 10.77
C ASN A 390 -14.76 15.33 11.10
N GLN A 391 -13.70 14.86 11.74
CA GLN A 391 -13.61 13.50 12.23
C GLN A 391 -14.64 13.27 13.34
N ARG A 392 -15.42 12.19 13.26
CA ARG A 392 -16.43 11.82 14.24
C ARG A 392 -16.42 10.31 14.46
N PRO A 393 -16.38 9.84 15.72
CA PRO A 393 -16.41 8.42 16.00
C PRO A 393 -17.84 7.89 15.95
N TYR A 394 -18.00 6.65 15.50
CA TYR A 394 -19.27 5.95 15.46
C TYR A 394 -19.12 4.56 16.07
N VAL A 395 -20.20 4.09 16.68
CA VAL A 395 -20.33 2.71 17.13
C VAL A 395 -21.49 2.08 16.36
N TYR A 396 -21.21 1.00 15.66
CA TYR A 396 -22.21 0.23 14.93
C TYR A 396 -22.37 -1.17 15.51
N SER A 397 -23.61 -1.64 15.57
CA SER A 397 -23.89 -3.08 15.55
C SER A 397 -24.16 -3.52 14.13
N LEU A 398 -23.93 -4.80 13.82
CA LEU A 398 -24.16 -5.36 12.49
C LEU A 398 -25.33 -6.33 12.50
N ASP A 399 -26.16 -6.28 11.47
CA ASP A 399 -27.19 -7.28 11.20
C ASP A 399 -27.19 -7.70 9.72
N ASN A 400 -28.19 -8.47 9.28
CA ASN A 400 -28.27 -8.93 7.89
C ASN A 400 -28.64 -7.81 6.88
N LYS A 401 -29.03 -6.62 7.35
CA LYS A 401 -29.40 -5.49 6.52
C LYS A 401 -28.28 -4.44 6.41
N GLY A 402 -27.33 -4.41 7.34
CA GLY A 402 -26.16 -3.55 7.26
C GLY A 402 -25.61 -3.10 8.61
N LEU A 403 -25.03 -1.91 8.60
CA LEU A 403 -24.58 -1.21 9.78
C LEU A 403 -25.76 -0.50 10.47
N ILE A 404 -25.94 -0.73 11.76
CA ILE A 404 -26.91 -0.02 12.60
C ILE A 404 -26.13 0.85 13.58
N ALA A 405 -26.19 2.17 13.40
CA ALA A 405 -25.54 3.12 14.31
C ALA A 405 -26.18 3.02 15.70
N ARG A 406 -25.38 2.65 16.70
CA ARG A 406 -25.76 2.64 18.13
C ARG A 406 -25.38 3.92 18.83
N TRP A 407 -24.30 4.55 18.37
CA TRP A 407 -23.85 5.83 18.90
C TRP A 407 -23.11 6.62 17.83
N ARG A 408 -23.23 7.95 17.91
CA ARG A 408 -22.53 8.91 17.05
C ARG A 408 -21.85 9.94 17.95
N GLY A 409 -20.56 10.13 17.78
CA GLY A 409 -19.72 10.98 18.62
C GLY A 409 -19.80 12.48 18.35
N SER A 410 -20.93 12.96 17.82
CA SER A 410 -21.16 14.40 17.60
C SER A 410 -21.22 15.22 18.90
N ALA A 411 -21.29 14.55 20.06
CA ALA A 411 -21.44 15.14 21.39
C ALA A 411 -20.19 15.01 22.27
N LEU A 412 -19.03 14.62 21.71
CA LEU A 412 -17.77 14.74 22.46
C LEU A 412 -17.43 16.21 22.67
N SER A 413 -16.68 16.50 23.73
CA SER A 413 -16.58 17.85 24.28
C SER A 413 -15.80 18.85 23.42
N TRP A 414 -14.91 18.38 22.53
CA TRP A 414 -14.07 19.22 21.66
C TRP A 414 -13.88 18.63 20.24
N PRO A 415 -13.53 19.45 19.24
CA PRO A 415 -13.21 18.97 17.89
C PRO A 415 -12.12 17.90 17.91
N LEU A 416 -12.25 16.89 17.07
CA LEU A 416 -11.40 15.69 17.06
C LEU A 416 -10.23 15.82 16.08
N ILE A 417 -9.08 15.29 16.48
CA ILE A 417 -7.90 15.05 15.63
C ILE A 417 -7.69 13.55 15.43
N ASP A 418 -7.89 12.74 16.48
CA ASP A 418 -7.88 11.27 16.40
C ASP A 418 -8.72 10.67 17.54
N ALA A 419 -9.21 9.45 17.35
CA ALA A 419 -9.89 8.68 18.38
C ALA A 419 -9.66 7.18 18.16
N GLN A 420 -9.38 6.45 19.24
CA GLN A 420 -9.22 4.99 19.19
C GLN A 420 -9.65 4.35 20.51
N ILE A 421 -10.24 3.16 20.40
CA ILE A 421 -10.46 2.30 21.58
C ILE A 421 -9.10 1.92 22.15
N SER A 422 -8.98 1.98 23.48
CA SER A 422 -7.77 1.59 24.18
C SER A 422 -7.43 0.12 23.88
N PRO A 423 -6.18 -0.20 23.51
CA PRO A 423 -5.75 -1.58 23.37
C PRO A 423 -5.88 -2.41 24.66
N ASP A 424 -5.91 -1.74 25.82
CA ASP A 424 -5.91 -2.38 27.15
C ASP A 424 -7.31 -2.52 27.74
N LYS A 425 -8.29 -1.74 27.28
CA LYS A 425 -9.65 -1.70 27.81
C LYS A 425 -10.69 -1.46 26.71
N ASP A 426 -11.49 -2.48 26.41
CA ASP A 426 -12.51 -2.44 25.34
C ASP A 426 -13.52 -1.29 25.49
N ASN A 427 -13.89 -0.93 26.72
CA ASN A 427 -14.88 0.10 27.00
C ASN A 427 -14.29 1.53 27.10
N LEU A 428 -12.98 1.68 26.91
CA LEU A 428 -12.28 2.95 27.03
C LEU A 428 -11.94 3.51 25.65
N LEU A 429 -12.39 4.74 25.39
CA LEU A 429 -12.06 5.52 24.21
C LEU A 429 -11.03 6.59 24.57
N CYS A 430 -9.87 6.53 23.94
CA CYS A 430 -8.85 7.56 24.03
C CYS A 430 -8.96 8.50 22.83
N VAL A 431 -8.94 9.80 23.11
CA VAL A 431 -9.25 10.82 22.11
C VAL A 431 -8.23 11.93 22.15
N LEU A 432 -7.73 12.30 20.98
CA LEU A 432 -6.94 13.50 20.77
C LEU A 432 -7.83 14.58 20.18
N HIS A 433 -7.99 15.66 20.92
CA HIS A 433 -8.79 16.81 20.51
C HIS A 433 -7.93 17.99 20.13
N ARG A 434 -8.52 18.87 19.30
CA ARG A 434 -8.02 20.22 19.08
C ARG A 434 -8.15 21.06 20.35
N GLY A 435 -7.34 22.10 20.41
CA GLY A 435 -7.29 23.02 21.54
C GLY A 435 -8.49 23.99 21.59
N ASP A 436 -9.14 24.23 20.47
CA ASP A 436 -10.27 25.15 20.35
C ASP A 436 -11.64 24.49 20.65
N SER A 437 -12.72 25.27 20.56
CA SER A 437 -14.07 24.88 20.97
C SER A 437 -15.03 24.83 19.79
N PHE A 438 -16.03 23.93 19.84
CA PHE A 438 -17.13 23.90 18.87
C PHE A 438 -17.95 25.20 18.85
N ILE A 439 -18.02 25.94 19.96
CA ILE A 439 -18.84 27.16 20.07
C ILE A 439 -18.18 28.35 19.37
N LYS A 440 -16.85 28.44 19.46
CA LYS A 440 -16.04 29.46 18.78
C LYS A 440 -14.83 28.75 18.17
N PRO A 441 -14.99 28.14 16.99
CA PRO A 441 -13.90 27.46 16.32
C PRO A 441 -12.79 28.45 16.01
N ASP A 442 -11.56 28.09 16.36
CA ASP A 442 -10.36 28.84 16.03
C ASP A 442 -9.29 27.86 15.58
N LYS A 443 -9.18 27.71 14.26
CA LYS A 443 -8.22 26.81 13.60
C LYS A 443 -6.77 27.28 13.74
N THR A 444 -6.53 28.49 14.25
CA THR A 444 -5.18 28.99 14.49
C THR A 444 -4.59 28.42 15.79
N ILE A 445 -5.43 27.94 16.71
CA ILE A 445 -5.00 27.29 17.95
C ILE A 445 -4.40 25.92 17.61
N LYS A 446 -3.09 25.78 17.79
CA LYS A 446 -2.34 24.53 17.53
C LYS A 446 -2.26 23.60 18.73
N ASN A 447 -2.68 24.05 19.91
CA ASN A 447 -2.64 23.24 21.13
C ASN A 447 -3.54 22.02 20.95
N THR A 448 -3.17 20.88 21.52
CA THR A 448 -4.00 19.68 21.54
C THR A 448 -4.28 19.28 22.99
N ARG A 449 -5.31 18.45 23.18
CA ARG A 449 -5.63 17.88 24.49
C ARG A 449 -5.99 16.41 24.32
N VAL A 450 -5.48 15.56 25.21
CA VAL A 450 -5.89 14.15 25.26
C VAL A 450 -6.97 14.01 26.31
N ALA A 451 -8.02 13.27 25.98
CA ALA A 451 -9.11 12.96 26.89
C ALA A 451 -9.44 11.46 26.83
N ALA A 452 -9.91 10.95 27.97
CA ALA A 452 -10.38 9.58 28.13
C ALA A 452 -11.90 9.58 28.31
N TYR A 453 -12.58 8.63 27.66
CA TYR A 453 -14.02 8.45 27.79
C TYR A 453 -14.37 6.99 27.99
N GLU A 454 -15.29 6.70 28.90
CA GLU A 454 -15.74 5.34 29.18
C GLU A 454 -17.16 5.11 28.64
N TRP A 455 -17.36 3.93 28.06
CA TRP A 455 -18.67 3.47 27.60
C TRP A 455 -19.59 3.18 28.78
N ASN A 456 -20.75 3.83 28.83
CA ASN A 456 -21.73 3.69 29.91
C ASN A 456 -23.01 2.90 29.51
N GLY A 457 -22.99 2.23 28.35
CA GLY A 457 -24.15 1.52 27.79
C GLY A 457 -24.96 2.32 26.76
N PHE A 458 -24.88 3.67 26.80
CA PHE A 458 -25.56 4.54 25.83
C PHE A 458 -24.57 5.36 24.98
N GLY A 459 -23.44 5.74 25.57
CA GLY A 459 -22.40 6.51 24.90
C GLY A 459 -21.13 6.59 25.74
N PHE A 460 -20.21 7.43 25.26
CA PHE A 460 -18.94 7.67 25.92
C PHE A 460 -19.04 8.87 26.86
N LYS A 461 -18.79 8.63 28.16
CA LYS A 461 -18.77 9.66 29.21
C LYS A 461 -17.32 10.01 29.56
N GLY A 462 -17.00 11.29 29.64
CA GLY A 462 -15.65 11.76 29.97
C GLY A 462 -15.21 11.30 31.36
N LEU A 463 -13.95 10.88 31.44
CA LEU A 463 -13.27 10.53 32.68
C LEU A 463 -12.36 11.67 33.14
N SER A 464 -12.11 11.73 34.44
CA SER A 464 -11.20 12.70 35.06
C SER A 464 -10.12 12.04 35.92
N ASP A 465 -10.04 10.70 35.93
CA ASP A 465 -9.01 10.01 36.70
C ASP A 465 -7.65 10.12 36.01
N SER A 466 -6.63 10.49 36.79
CA SER A 466 -5.30 10.79 36.26
C SER A 466 -4.64 9.60 35.59
N ILE A 467 -4.85 8.39 36.12
CA ILE A 467 -4.23 7.15 35.62
C ILE A 467 -4.72 6.81 34.21
N THR A 468 -6.04 6.85 33.98
CA THR A 468 -6.61 6.54 32.66
C THR A 468 -6.31 7.62 31.64
N CYS A 469 -6.29 8.90 32.06
CA CYS A 469 -5.84 9.99 31.20
C CYS A 469 -4.37 9.80 30.78
N GLU A 470 -3.47 9.44 31.69
CA GLU A 470 -2.07 9.19 31.38
C GLU A 470 -1.89 7.98 30.43
N LEU A 471 -2.73 6.96 30.56
CA LEU A 471 -2.76 5.83 29.63
C LEU A 471 -3.10 6.30 28.20
N CYS A 472 -4.15 7.12 28.05
CA CYS A 472 -4.52 7.69 26.76
C CYS A 472 -3.45 8.63 26.21
N GLU A 473 -2.76 9.41 27.06
CA GLU A 473 -1.65 10.26 26.64
C GLU A 473 -0.52 9.45 26.00
N LYS A 474 -0.18 8.28 26.56
CA LYS A 474 0.88 7.41 26.03
C LYS A 474 0.58 6.95 24.59
N LEU A 475 -0.68 6.85 24.20
CA LEU A 475 -1.07 6.49 22.82
C LEU A 475 -0.77 7.61 21.81
N TYR A 476 -0.70 8.86 22.27
CA TYR A 476 -0.49 10.05 21.45
C TYR A 476 0.88 10.72 21.65
N LYS A 477 1.69 10.24 22.61
CA LYS A 477 3.11 10.57 22.72
C LYS A 477 3.85 9.86 21.57
N GLU A 478 4.59 10.64 20.77
CA GLU A 478 5.27 10.19 19.55
C GLU A 478 6.45 9.25 19.82
#